data_AF-A0AAU5QTG0-F1
#
_entry.id   AF-A0AAU5QTG0-F1
#
_cell.length_a   1.000
_cell.length_b   1.000
_cell.length_c   1.000
_cell.angle_alpha   90.00
_cell.angle_beta   90.00
_cell.angle_gamma   90.00
#
_symmetry.space_group_name_H-M   'P 1'
#
loop_
_entity.id
_entity.type
_entity.pdbx_description
1 polymer ?
#
loop_
_entity_poly.entity_id
_entity_poly.type
_entity_poly.pdbx_seq_one_letter_code
_entity_poly.pdbx_strand_id
1 'polypeptide(L)'
;MTGWDGFGEALAEQLTLLGAGSVLIIREGGGTGRYAQFLQSGEGVEAELVGDHGLDPALRAGEAGCRLIVEAGWQPPQDTVYGHNWWTELPWPSASDAYRNLAGMTVTGLRDGLRITGPEALVYEAWDGRRGNRSLVLPLLGLSPKS
;
A
#
# COMPACT_ATOMS: atom_id res chain seq x y z
N MET A 1 1.18 -12.96 16.14
CA MET A 1 1.54 -13.13 14.72
C MET A 1 2.77 -12.29 14.45
N THR A 2 3.66 -12.74 13.57
CA THR A 2 4.93 -12.06 13.23
C THR A 2 5.11 -12.04 11.72
N GLY A 3 5.96 -11.15 11.19
CA GLY A 3 6.21 -11.05 9.76
C GLY A 3 5.00 -10.54 8.98
N TRP A 4 4.85 -11.00 7.74
CA TRP A 4 3.83 -10.51 6.80
C TRP A 4 2.39 -10.65 7.30
N ASP A 5 2.06 -11.74 7.99
CA ASP A 5 0.70 -11.93 8.54
C ASP A 5 0.38 -10.90 9.62
N GLY A 6 1.34 -10.64 10.51
CA GLY A 6 1.21 -9.60 11.54
C GLY A 6 1.08 -8.20 10.94
N PHE A 7 1.87 -7.91 9.91
CA PHE A 7 1.80 -6.64 9.18
C PHE A 7 0.46 -6.47 8.44
N GLY A 8 -0.06 -7.52 7.81
CA GLY A 8 -1.35 -7.47 7.10
C GLY A 8 -2.52 -7.14 8.03
N GLU A 9 -2.60 -7.78 9.20
CA GLU A 9 -3.64 -7.50 10.19
C GLU A 9 -3.52 -6.07 10.75
N ALA A 10 -2.30 -5.64 11.07
CA ALA A 10 -2.01 -4.28 11.52
C ALA A 10 -2.40 -3.23 10.48
N LEU A 11 -2.11 -3.48 9.20
CA LEU A 11 -2.50 -2.60 8.10
C LEU A 11 -4.02 -2.53 7.96
N ALA A 12 -4.71 -3.67 7.99
CA ALA A 12 -6.17 -3.73 7.91
C ALA A 12 -6.81 -2.89 9.03
N GLU A 13 -6.36 -3.06 10.27
CA GLU A 13 -6.83 -2.27 11.41
C GLU A 13 -6.52 -0.78 11.21
N GLN A 14 -5.28 -0.45 10.83
CA GLN A 14 -4.86 0.94 10.66
C GLN A 14 -5.69 1.68 9.58
N LEU A 15 -6.00 1.02 8.47
CA LEU A 15 -6.81 1.61 7.39
C LEU A 15 -8.23 1.95 7.85
N THR A 16 -8.82 1.16 8.75
CA THR A 16 -10.17 1.46 9.29
C THR A 16 -10.20 2.72 10.16
N LEU A 17 -9.04 3.15 10.67
CA LEU A 17 -8.89 4.30 11.57
C LEU A 17 -8.48 5.58 10.83
N LEU A 18 -8.15 5.50 9.54
CA LEU A 18 -7.77 6.68 8.77
C LEU A 18 -8.97 7.61 8.62
N GLY A 19 -8.75 8.90 8.89
CA GLY A 19 -9.74 9.94 8.62
C GLY A 19 -9.72 10.37 7.15
N ALA A 20 -10.85 10.84 6.64
CA ALA A 20 -10.91 11.42 5.30
C ALA A 20 -9.91 12.58 5.14
N GLY A 21 -9.09 12.53 4.10
CA GLY A 21 -7.93 13.38 3.86
C GLY A 21 -6.58 12.77 4.22
N SER A 22 -6.55 11.60 4.88
CA SER A 22 -5.30 10.94 5.24
C SER A 22 -4.62 10.32 4.03
N VAL A 23 -3.32 10.53 3.93
CA VAL A 23 -2.44 9.81 3.02
C VAL A 23 -1.52 8.93 3.85
N LEU A 24 -1.42 7.66 3.47
CA LEU A 24 -0.44 6.71 3.99
C LEU A 24 0.35 6.16 2.82
N ILE A 25 1.67 6.21 2.90
CA ILE A 25 2.54 5.51 1.98
C ILE A 25 3.47 4.59 2.75
N ILE A 26 3.54 3.34 2.31
CA ILE A 26 4.42 2.31 2.82
C ILE A 26 5.44 2.02 1.73
N ARG A 27 6.73 2.23 2.01
CA ARG A 27 7.82 2.09 1.04
C ARG A 27 8.88 1.15 1.57
N GLU A 28 9.56 0.48 0.66
CA GLU A 28 10.82 -0.14 1.03
C GLU A 28 11.91 0.93 1.25
N GLY A 29 12.69 0.76 2.31
CA GLY A 29 13.84 1.62 2.61
C GLY A 29 14.92 1.59 1.52
N GLY A 30 15.89 2.49 1.62
CA GLY A 30 17.03 2.52 0.68
C GLY A 30 16.75 3.13 -0.69
N GLY A 31 15.57 3.73 -0.90
CA GLY A 31 15.28 4.50 -2.11
C GLY A 31 15.01 3.65 -3.34
N THR A 32 14.55 2.40 -3.16
CA THR A 32 14.28 1.46 -4.27
C THR A 32 13.12 1.86 -5.17
N GLY A 33 12.27 2.78 -4.70
CA GLY A 33 11.05 3.19 -5.40
C GLY A 33 9.91 2.19 -5.26
N ARG A 34 10.08 1.07 -4.53
CA ARG A 34 9.00 0.11 -4.25
C ARG A 34 8.08 0.61 -3.15
N TYR A 35 6.78 0.73 -3.42
CA TYR A 35 5.80 1.23 -2.45
C TYR A 35 4.36 0.77 -2.71
N ALA A 36 3.54 0.88 -1.67
CA ALA A 36 2.08 0.94 -1.73
C ALA A 36 1.59 2.25 -1.07
N GLN A 37 0.56 2.86 -1.64
CA GLN A 37 -0.02 4.14 -1.20
C GLN A 37 -1.52 3.99 -0.98
N PHE A 38 -2.05 4.73 0.00
CA PHE A 38 -3.46 4.78 0.33
C PHE A 38 -3.86 6.24 0.53
N LEU A 39 -4.88 6.68 -0.20
CA LEU A 39 -5.58 7.94 0.04
C LEU A 39 -6.96 7.61 0.60
N GLN A 40 -7.19 7.95 1.87
CA GLN A 40 -8.52 7.91 2.45
C GLN A 40 -9.25 9.19 2.05
N SER A 41 -10.22 9.09 1.15
CA SER A 41 -11.10 10.19 0.75
C SER A 41 -12.40 10.19 1.57
N GLY A 42 -13.35 11.06 1.20
CA GLY A 42 -14.70 11.00 1.75
C GLY A 42 -15.57 9.90 1.12
N GLU A 43 -15.08 9.26 0.05
CA GLU A 43 -15.81 8.26 -0.73
C GLU A 43 -15.26 6.85 -0.53
N GLY A 44 -14.01 6.71 -0.09
CA GLY A 44 -13.35 5.42 0.01
C GLY A 44 -11.85 5.51 0.29
N VAL A 45 -11.17 4.37 0.17
CA VAL A 45 -9.72 4.28 0.06
C VAL A 45 -9.37 4.06 -1.40
N GLU A 46 -8.63 4.99 -1.97
CA GLU A 46 -7.94 4.80 -3.24
C GLU A 46 -6.56 4.21 -2.90
N ALA A 47 -6.28 3.00 -3.39
CA ALA A 47 -5.04 2.29 -3.11
C ALA A 47 -4.23 2.11 -4.38
N GLU A 48 -2.92 2.31 -4.26
CA GLU A 48 -1.97 2.18 -5.35
C GLU A 48 -0.80 1.29 -4.94
N LEU A 49 -0.29 0.52 -5.89
CA LEU A 49 0.98 -0.21 -5.78
C LEU A 49 1.85 0.18 -6.98
N VAL A 50 3.13 0.41 -6.74
CA VAL A 50 4.03 0.84 -7.81
C VAL A 50 4.04 -0.12 -9.00
N GLY A 51 3.98 0.41 -10.22
CA GLY A 51 4.20 -0.39 -11.43
C GLY A 51 5.63 -0.38 -11.92
N ASP A 52 5.93 -1.26 -12.86
CA ASP A 52 7.30 -1.51 -13.36
C ASP A 52 7.94 -0.31 -14.09
N HIS A 53 7.12 0.64 -14.57
CA HIS A 53 7.59 1.73 -15.44
C HIS A 53 8.71 2.57 -14.81
N GLY A 54 8.57 2.93 -13.54
CA GLY A 54 9.50 3.81 -12.83
C GLY A 54 10.62 3.07 -12.07
N LEU A 55 10.62 1.74 -12.08
CA LEU A 55 11.56 0.94 -11.30
C LEU A 55 12.79 0.54 -12.11
N ASP A 56 13.93 0.42 -11.41
CA ASP A 56 15.11 -0.30 -11.92
C ASP A 56 14.69 -1.70 -12.38
N PRO A 57 15.13 -2.16 -13.58
CA PRO A 57 14.78 -3.48 -14.10
C PRO A 57 14.94 -4.64 -13.10
N ALA A 58 15.92 -4.60 -12.21
CA ALA A 58 16.15 -5.65 -11.21
C ALA A 58 15.07 -5.69 -10.11
N LEU A 59 14.42 -4.56 -9.85
CA LEU A 59 13.43 -4.34 -8.80
C LEU A 59 11.98 -4.48 -9.28
N ARG A 60 11.79 -4.60 -10.60
CA ARG A 60 10.49 -4.83 -11.22
C ARG A 60 9.85 -6.13 -10.77
N ALA A 61 8.51 -6.15 -10.77
CA ALA A 61 7.73 -7.36 -10.58
C ALA A 61 7.99 -8.35 -11.71
N GLY A 62 8.12 -7.85 -12.94
CA GLY A 62 8.24 -8.69 -14.14
C GLY A 62 6.98 -9.53 -14.37
N GLU A 63 6.97 -10.34 -15.42
CA GLU A 63 5.75 -11.06 -15.83
C GLU A 63 5.16 -11.94 -14.71
N ALA A 64 6.01 -12.68 -13.98
CA ALA A 64 5.56 -13.55 -12.91
C ALA A 64 4.99 -12.76 -11.71
N GLY A 65 5.66 -11.69 -11.29
CA GLY A 65 5.17 -10.84 -10.21
C GLY A 65 3.89 -10.10 -10.58
N CYS A 66 3.80 -9.57 -11.80
CA CYS A 66 2.60 -8.94 -12.33
C CYS A 66 1.38 -9.88 -12.32
N ARG A 67 1.58 -11.17 -12.65
CA ARG A 67 0.50 -12.17 -12.58
C ARG A 67 -0.03 -12.33 -11.16
N LEU A 68 0.86 -12.42 -10.17
CA LEU A 68 0.47 -12.53 -8.76
C LEU A 68 -0.26 -11.28 -8.26
N ILE A 69 0.17 -10.09 -8.70
CA ILE A 69 -0.48 -8.82 -8.37
C ILE A 69 -1.91 -8.77 -8.93
N VAL A 70 -2.12 -9.20 -10.18
CA VAL A 70 -3.46 -9.31 -10.79
C VAL A 70 -4.32 -10.34 -10.07
N GLU A 71 -3.78 -11.54 -9.81
CA GLU A 71 -4.50 -12.62 -9.11
C GLU A 71 -4.92 -12.22 -7.69
N ALA A 72 -4.15 -11.36 -7.02
CA ALA A 72 -4.53 -10.79 -5.74
C ALA A 72 -5.74 -9.86 -5.84
N GLY A 73 -6.01 -9.28 -7.02
CA GLY A 73 -7.16 -8.41 -7.28
C GLY A 73 -6.81 -6.97 -7.64
N TRP A 74 -5.52 -6.65 -7.83
CA TRP A 74 -5.11 -5.32 -8.30
C TRP A 74 -5.47 -5.12 -9.77
N GLN A 75 -5.91 -3.91 -10.11
CA GLN A 75 -6.12 -3.52 -11.49
C GLN A 75 -4.80 -3.10 -12.13
N PRO A 76 -4.54 -3.49 -13.39
CA PRO A 76 -3.27 -3.19 -14.06
C PRO A 76 -3.09 -1.70 -14.31
N PRO A 77 -1.82 -1.23 -14.42
CA PRO A 77 -1.53 0.11 -14.89
C PRO A 77 -2.17 0.33 -16.26
N GLN A 78 -3.02 1.35 -16.34
CA GLN A 78 -3.76 1.76 -17.53
C GLN A 78 -3.65 3.28 -17.68
N ASP A 79 -4.08 3.83 -18.80
CA ASP A 79 -4.16 5.29 -19.00
C ASP A 79 -5.31 5.88 -18.17
N THR A 80 -5.07 5.93 -16.85
CA THR A 80 -6.01 6.36 -15.80
C THR A 80 -5.35 7.44 -14.94
N VAL A 81 -6.10 8.00 -13.98
CA VAL A 81 -5.56 8.96 -13.01
C VAL A 81 -4.41 8.40 -12.17
N TYR A 82 -4.32 7.07 -12.03
CA TYR A 82 -3.27 6.35 -11.31
C TYR A 82 -2.00 6.12 -12.17
N GLY A 83 -2.03 6.54 -13.43
CA GLY A 83 -0.89 6.51 -14.34
C GLY A 83 -0.28 5.11 -14.49
N HIS A 84 1.00 4.99 -14.14
CA HIS A 84 1.75 3.74 -14.28
C HIS A 84 1.70 2.83 -13.05
N ASN A 85 0.84 3.11 -12.07
CA ASN A 85 0.66 2.28 -10.89
C ASN A 85 -0.46 1.26 -11.07
N TRP A 86 -0.35 0.14 -10.36
CA TRP A 86 -1.48 -0.73 -10.07
C TRP A 86 -2.43 -0.01 -9.12
N TRP A 87 -3.72 -0.29 -9.23
CA TRP A 87 -4.70 0.41 -8.40
C TRP A 87 -5.87 -0.48 -8.00
N THR A 88 -6.55 -0.07 -6.94
CA THR A 88 -7.88 -0.57 -6.56
C THR A 88 -8.57 0.48 -5.69
N GLU A 89 -9.88 0.36 -5.55
CA GLU A 89 -10.68 1.26 -4.73
C GLU A 89 -11.54 0.46 -3.76
N LEU A 90 -11.61 0.93 -2.52
CA LEU A 90 -12.49 0.41 -1.50
C LEU A 90 -13.51 1.48 -1.10
N PRO A 91 -14.80 1.33 -1.40
CA PRO A 91 -15.80 2.35 -1.09
C PRO A 91 -16.00 2.51 0.43
N TRP A 92 -16.48 3.68 0.85
CA TRP A 92 -16.82 3.97 2.24
C TRP A 92 -18.33 4.26 2.40
N PRO A 93 -19.00 3.67 3.41
CA PRO A 93 -18.47 2.72 4.38
C PRO A 93 -18.27 1.32 3.79
N SER A 94 -17.25 0.60 4.28
CA SER A 94 -16.97 -0.80 3.97
C SER A 94 -16.91 -1.66 5.22
N ALA A 95 -17.21 -2.96 5.09
CA ALA A 95 -17.06 -3.92 6.18
C ALA A 95 -15.58 -4.19 6.49
N SER A 96 -15.26 -4.59 7.72
CA SER A 96 -13.89 -4.89 8.15
C SER A 96 -13.20 -5.97 7.30
N ASP A 97 -13.96 -6.94 6.77
CA ASP A 97 -13.42 -7.95 5.84
C ASP A 97 -12.86 -7.34 4.55
N ALA A 98 -13.43 -6.24 4.07
CA ALA A 98 -12.97 -5.59 2.86
C ALA A 98 -11.61 -4.87 3.08
N TYR A 99 -11.39 -4.32 4.28
CA TYR A 99 -10.09 -3.78 4.67
C TYR A 99 -9.04 -4.88 4.85
N ARG A 100 -9.42 -6.04 5.39
CA ARG A 100 -8.54 -7.23 5.43
C ARG A 100 -8.17 -7.71 4.04
N ASN A 101 -9.12 -7.74 3.11
CA ASN A 101 -8.84 -8.08 1.72
C ASN A 101 -7.85 -7.10 1.08
N LEU A 102 -8.07 -5.79 1.24
CA LEU A 102 -7.15 -4.77 0.72
C LEU A 102 -5.74 -4.88 1.33
N ALA A 103 -5.64 -5.15 2.64
CA ALA A 103 -4.35 -5.40 3.28
C ALA A 103 -3.68 -6.67 2.74
N GLY A 104 -4.44 -7.76 2.55
CA GLY A 104 -3.95 -8.99 1.94
C GLY A 104 -3.44 -8.78 0.51
N MET A 105 -4.17 -8.02 -0.30
CA MET A 105 -3.74 -7.59 -1.64
C MET A 105 -2.41 -6.85 -1.60
N THR A 106 -2.26 -5.94 -0.64
CA THR A 106 -1.03 -5.16 -0.43
C THR A 106 0.13 -6.06 -0.04
N VAL A 107 -0.08 -7.00 0.89
CA VAL A 107 0.94 -7.97 1.30
C VAL A 107 1.40 -8.81 0.11
N THR A 108 0.48 -9.39 -0.66
CA THR A 108 0.83 -10.18 -1.86
C THR A 108 1.60 -9.34 -2.88
N GLY A 109 1.19 -8.09 -3.10
CA GLY A 109 1.87 -7.18 -4.02
C GLY A 109 3.31 -6.86 -3.60
N LEU A 110 3.53 -6.52 -2.33
CA LEU A 110 4.85 -6.19 -1.79
C LEU A 110 5.75 -7.42 -1.65
N ARG A 111 5.23 -8.50 -1.05
CA ARG A 111 5.99 -9.72 -0.75
C ARG A 111 6.22 -10.57 -1.98
N ASP A 112 5.16 -10.92 -2.70
CA ASP A 112 5.24 -11.94 -3.75
C ASP A 112 5.47 -11.31 -5.12
N GLY A 113 4.76 -10.22 -5.41
CA GLY A 113 4.91 -9.47 -6.66
C GLY A 113 6.27 -8.78 -6.76
N LEU A 114 6.56 -7.93 -5.79
CA LEU A 114 7.77 -7.10 -5.75
C LEU A 114 8.95 -7.75 -5.03
N ARG A 115 8.77 -8.93 -4.43
CA ARG A 115 9.85 -9.72 -3.80
C ARG A 115 10.57 -8.99 -2.67
N ILE A 116 9.86 -8.15 -1.90
CA ILE A 116 10.40 -7.52 -0.69
C ILE A 116 10.53 -8.60 0.39
N THR A 117 11.70 -8.68 1.02
CA THR A 117 12.06 -9.81 1.91
C THR A 117 11.17 -9.90 3.15
N GLY A 118 10.86 -8.76 3.77
CA GLY A 118 10.07 -8.73 4.99
C GLY A 118 9.57 -7.32 5.33
N PRO A 119 8.58 -7.20 6.24
CA PRO A 119 8.06 -5.91 6.68
C PRO A 119 9.13 -5.03 7.36
N GLU A 120 10.19 -5.61 7.90
CA GLU A 120 11.32 -4.88 8.49
C GLU A 120 12.11 -4.04 7.47
N ALA A 121 11.97 -4.33 6.18
CA ALA A 121 12.52 -3.50 5.11
C ALA A 121 11.64 -2.28 4.79
N LEU A 122 10.44 -2.20 5.37
CA LEU A 122 9.46 -1.15 5.10
C LEU A 122 9.56 0.01 6.11
N VAL A 123 9.33 1.20 5.59
CA VAL A 123 9.11 2.43 6.35
C VAL A 123 7.80 3.06 5.90
N TYR A 124 7.23 3.95 6.71
CA TYR A 124 6.00 4.65 6.34
C TYR A 124 6.14 6.17 6.38
N GLU A 125 5.38 6.83 5.53
CA GLU A 125 5.11 8.27 5.57
C GLU A 125 3.59 8.43 5.67
N ALA A 126 3.11 9.28 6.56
CA ALA A 126 1.68 9.54 6.66
C ALA A 126 1.40 10.98 7.07
N TRP A 127 0.36 11.56 6.49
CA TRP A 127 -0.06 12.93 6.79
C TRP A 127 -1.55 13.15 6.51
N ASP A 128 -2.13 14.18 7.14
CA ASP A 128 -3.46 14.67 6.84
C ASP A 128 -3.38 15.78 5.79
N GLY A 129 -3.77 15.47 4.55
CA GLY A 129 -3.76 16.39 3.42
C GLY A 129 -4.75 17.54 3.54
N ARG A 130 -5.81 17.37 4.34
CA ARG A 130 -6.82 18.43 4.58
C ARG A 130 -6.38 19.39 5.69
N ARG A 131 -5.50 18.96 6.59
CA ARG A 131 -4.99 19.76 7.72
C ARG A 131 -3.54 20.21 7.51
N GLY A 132 -3.26 20.79 6.35
CA GLY A 132 -1.96 21.41 6.06
C GLY A 132 -0.79 20.43 6.04
N ASN A 133 -1.03 19.18 5.63
CA ASN A 133 -0.04 18.11 5.56
C ASN A 133 0.61 17.78 6.91
N ARG A 134 -0.15 17.87 8.01
CA ARG A 134 0.34 17.49 9.33
C ARG A 134 0.64 15.99 9.36
N SER A 135 1.84 15.62 9.80
CA SER A 135 2.24 14.21 9.95
C SER A 135 1.32 13.44 10.88
N LEU A 136 1.05 12.19 10.50
CA LEU A 136 0.28 11.23 11.28
C LEU A 136 1.21 10.19 11.90
N VAL A 137 0.97 9.88 13.17
CA VAL A 137 1.63 8.78 13.88
C VAL A 137 0.72 7.57 13.81
N LEU A 138 1.20 6.48 13.25
CA LEU A 138 0.43 5.27 12.96
C LEU A 138 1.00 4.08 13.75
N PRO A 139 0.80 4.04 15.09
CA PRO A 139 1.50 3.11 15.96
C PRO A 139 1.11 1.65 15.73
N LEU A 140 -0.04 1.39 15.09
CA LEU A 140 -0.50 0.02 14.85
C LEU A 140 0.27 -0.68 13.74
N LEU A 141 0.81 0.06 12.76
CA LEU A 141 1.50 -0.52 11.60
C LEU A 141 2.74 -1.35 11.97
N GLY A 142 3.35 -1.10 13.13
CA GLY A 142 4.60 -1.74 13.52
C GLY A 142 5.80 -1.37 12.63
N LEU A 143 5.68 -0.32 11.81
CA LEU A 143 6.73 0.22 10.95
C LEU A 143 7.35 1.48 11.55
N SER A 144 8.60 1.77 11.20
CA SER A 144 9.22 3.05 11.54
C SER A 144 8.78 4.14 10.57
N PRO A 145 8.54 5.39 11.05
CA PRO A 145 8.40 6.53 10.16
C PRO A 145 9.66 6.71 9.34
N LYS A 146 9.52 7.10 8.07
CA LYS A 146 10.65 7.51 7.26
C LYS A 146 11.27 8.78 7.88
N SER A 147 12.56 8.70 8.17
CA SER A 147 13.40 9.80 8.66
C SER A 147 13.76 10.82 7.60
#